data_AF-A0A645F0Q7-F1
#
_entry.id   AF-A0A645F0Q7-F1
#
_cell.length_a   1.000
_cell.length_b   1.000
_cell.length_c   1.000
_cell.angle_alpha   90.00
_cell.angle_beta   90.00
_cell.angle_gamma   90.00
#
_symmetry.space_group_name_H-M   'P 1'
#
loop_
_entity.id
_entity.type
_entity.pdbx_description
1 polymer ?
#
loop_
_entity_poly.entity_id
_entity_poly.type
_entity_poly.pdbx_seq_one_letter_code
_entity_poly.pdbx_strand_id
1 'polypeptide(L)' 'MLRGVEEMSAQEVSQILEIPEATVRTRFFRARSMLREGLSQDLDMALSDAFNFDGERCNRIVSLVRARLPQR' A
#
# COMPACT_ATOMS: atom_id res chain seq x y z
N MET A 1 14.47 -3.74 14.10
CA MET A 1 13.76 -2.45 14.03
C MET A 1 12.96 -2.27 15.32
N LEU A 2 13.50 -1.59 16.35
CA LEU A 2 12.91 -1.61 17.69
C LEU A 2 11.44 -1.10 17.74
N ARG A 3 11.12 -0.02 17.01
CA ARG A 3 9.75 0.53 16.95
C ARG A 3 8.84 -0.11 15.89
N GLY A 4 9.42 -0.57 14.78
CA GLY A 4 8.66 -0.98 13.60
C GLY A 4 8.44 -2.48 13.47
N VAL A 5 9.22 -3.29 14.18
CA VAL A 5 9.15 -4.76 14.15
C VAL A 5 9.01 -5.32 15.56
N GLU A 6 9.81 -4.83 16.51
CA GLU A 6 9.74 -5.28 17.91
C GLU A 6 8.63 -4.57 18.71
N GLU A 7 7.88 -3.66 18.07
CA GLU A 7 6.75 -2.90 18.65
C GLU A 7 7.03 -2.18 19.98
N MET A 8 8.31 -1.90 20.29
CA MET A 8 8.70 -1.24 21.53
C MET A 8 8.17 0.21 21.60
N SER A 9 7.93 0.70 22.81
CA SER A 9 7.55 2.10 23.05
C SER A 9 8.67 3.09 22.71
N ALA A 10 8.34 4.37 22.58
CA ALA A 10 9.38 5.37 22.29
C ALA A 10 10.31 5.57 23.48
N GLN A 11 9.77 5.41 24.70
CA GLN A 11 10.48 5.46 25.96
C GLN A 11 11.54 4.35 26.05
N GLU A 12 11.17 3.10 25.80
CA GLU A 12 12.12 1.97 25.85
C GLU A 12 13.24 2.13 24.81
N VAL A 13 12.89 2.56 23.60
CA VAL A 13 13.89 2.79 22.55
C VAL A 13 14.79 3.99 22.86
N SER A 14 14.26 5.03 23.50
CA SER A 14 15.04 6.17 23.97
C SER A 14 16.10 5.76 24.98
N GLN A 15 15.76 4.84 25.90
CA GLN A 15 16.69 4.29 26.87
C GLN A 15 17.76 3.41 26.21
N ILE A 16 17.37 2.53 25.27
CA ILE A 16 18.29 1.61 24.59
C ILE A 16 19.29 2.35 23.69
N LEU A 17 18.82 3.39 22.97
CA LEU A 17 19.62 4.11 21.99
C LEU A 17 20.25 5.39 22.55
N GLU A 18 20.01 5.70 23.82
CA GLU A 18 20.53 6.89 24.51
C GLU A 18 20.27 8.21 23.75
N ILE A 19 19.07 8.34 23.18
CA ILE A 19 18.63 9.55 22.47
C ILE A 19 17.30 10.06 23.03
N PRO A 20 17.00 11.36 22.91
CA PRO A 20 15.73 11.90 23.37
C PRO A 20 14.53 11.18 22.75
N GLU A 21 13.48 10.96 23.55
CA GLU A 21 12.24 10.30 23.10
C GLU A 21 11.61 11.04 21.89
N ALA A 22 11.67 12.37 21.87
CA ALA A 22 11.23 13.18 20.73
C ALA A 22 12.01 12.85 19.44
N THR A 23 13.31 12.55 19.55
CA THR A 23 14.15 12.13 18.43
C THR A 23 13.77 10.75 17.93
N VAL A 24 13.43 9.81 18.84
CA VAL A 24 12.92 8.49 18.45
C VAL A 24 11.64 8.62 17.62
N ARG A 25 10.67 9.44 18.09
CA ARG A 25 9.40 9.66 17.41
C ARG A 25 9.59 10.26 16.02
N THR A 26 10.41 11.31 15.91
CA THR A 26 10.67 12.00 14.64
C THR A 26 11.45 11.13 13.65
N ARG A 27 12.45 10.36 14.10
CA ARG A 27 13.18 9.40 13.26
C ARG A 27 12.26 8.29 12.74
N PHE A 28 11.41 7.72 13.61
CA PHE A 28 10.48 6.67 13.20
C PHE A 28 9.43 7.18 12.19
N PHE A 29 8.90 8.38 12.41
CA PHE A 29 8.00 9.02 11.45
C PHE A 29 8.66 9.20 10.08
N ARG A 30 9.88 9.77 10.02
CA ARG A 30 10.62 9.95 8.77
C ARG A 30 10.94 8.62 8.08
N ALA A 31 11.34 7.61 8.85
CA ALA A 31 11.61 6.27 8.32
C ALA A 31 10.37 5.67 7.66
N ARG A 32 9.18 5.79 8.27
CA ARG A 32 7.92 5.34 7.66
C ARG A 32 7.58 6.09 6.37
N SER A 33 7.81 7.40 6.31
CA SER A 33 7.59 8.18 5.08
C SER A 33 8.53 7.73 3.96
N MET A 34 9.83 7.60 4.24
CA MET A 34 10.81 7.13 3.24
C MET A 34 10.50 5.73 2.74
N LEU A 35 10.06 4.82 3.62
CA LEU A 35 9.63 3.48 3.22
C LEU A 35 8.40 3.54 2.30
N ARG A 36 7.40 4.36 2.64
CA ARG A 36 6.21 4.52 1.81
C ARG A 36 6.55 5.11 0.43
N GLU A 37 7.42 6.12 0.38
CA GLU A 37 7.88 6.73 -0.88
C GLU A 37 8.69 5.74 -1.73
N GLY A 38 9.58 4.96 -1.12
CA GLY A 38 10.35 3.93 -1.84
C GLY A 38 9.47 2.80 -2.38
N LEU A 39 8.41 2.41 -1.65
CA LEU A 39 7.49 1.35 -2.04
C LEU A 39 6.37 1.83 -2.98
N SER A 40 6.11 3.13 -3.10
CA SER A 40 4.94 3.60 -3.85
C SER A 40 5.00 3.22 -5.32
N GLN A 41 6.18 3.31 -5.95
CA GLN A 41 6.36 2.96 -7.36
C GLN A 41 6.06 1.48 -7.63
N ASP A 42 6.59 0.59 -6.80
CA ASP A 42 6.36 -0.85 -6.92
C ASP A 42 4.89 -1.22 -6.66
N LEU A 43 4.28 -0.56 -5.67
CA LEU A 43 2.86 -0.77 -5.34
C LEU A 43 1.93 -0.25 -6.42
N ASP A 44 2.17 0.92 -6.99
CA ASP A 44 1.35 1.50 -8.05
C ASP A 44 1.31 0.59 -9.28
N MET A 45 2.47 0.04 -9.67
CA MET A 45 2.57 -0.95 -10.75
C MET A 45 1.82 -2.25 -10.40
N ALA A 46 2.05 -2.80 -9.21
CA ALA A 46 1.39 -4.04 -8.78
C ALA A 46 -0.13 -3.90 -8.65
N LEU A 47 -0.64 -2.75 -8.18
CA LEU A 47 -2.07 -2.46 -8.08
C LEU A 47 -2.71 -2.33 -9.46
N SER A 48 -2.05 -1.66 -10.40
CA SER A 48 -2.51 -1.56 -11.79
C SER A 48 -2.65 -2.95 -12.42
N ASP A 49 -1.69 -3.85 -12.18
CA ASP A 49 -1.73 -5.19 -12.74
C ASP A 49 -2.74 -6.11 -12.03
N ALA A 50 -2.80 -6.07 -10.70
CA ALA A 50 -3.66 -6.95 -9.90
C ALA A 50 -5.16 -6.62 -10.05
N PHE A 51 -5.50 -5.35 -10.25
CA PHE A 51 -6.89 -4.87 -10.38
C PHE A 51 -7.20 -4.35 -11.78
N ASN A 52 -6.51 -4.89 -12.80
CA ASN A 52 -6.71 -4.45 -14.16
C ASN A 52 -8.13 -4.78 -14.66
N PHE A 53 -8.78 -3.82 -15.30
CA PHE A 53 -10.12 -4.02 -15.85
C PHE A 53 -10.05 -4.76 -17.19
N ASP A 54 -10.52 -6.00 -17.23
CA ASP A 54 -10.58 -6.82 -18.46
C ASP A 54 -11.76 -6.38 -19.36
N GLY A 55 -11.62 -5.18 -19.93
CA GLY A 55 -12.64 -4.53 -20.75
C GLY A 55 -13.03 -5.35 -21.99
N GLU A 56 -12.09 -6.08 -22.59
CA GLU A 56 -12.35 -6.98 -23.72
C GLU A 56 -13.29 -8.13 -23.33
N ARG A 57 -13.08 -8.74 -22.15
CA ARG A 57 -14.01 -9.75 -21.63
C ARG A 57 -15.37 -9.16 -21.31
N CYS A 58 -15.43 -7.96 -20.72
CA CYS A 58 -16.69 -7.25 -20.48
C CYS A 58 -17.45 -6.99 -21.79
N ASN A 59 -16.78 -6.45 -22.81
CA ASN A 59 -17.36 -6.20 -24.13
C ASN A 59 -17.91 -7.48 -24.76
N ARG A 60 -17.16 -8.59 -24.67
CA ARG A 60 -17.60 -9.90 -25.15
C ARG A 60 -18.89 -10.36 -24.47
N ILE A 61 -18.96 -10.24 -23.15
CA ILE A 61 -20.16 -10.61 -22.37
C ILE A 61 -21.34 -9.72 -22.78
N VAL A 62 -21.15 -8.41 -22.87
CA VAL A 62 -22.20 -7.44 -23.24
C VAL A 62 -22.74 -7.73 -24.65
N SER A 63 -21.87 -7.96 -25.63
CA SER A 63 -22.27 -8.31 -26.99
C SER A 63 -23.08 -9.61 -27.05
N LEU A 64 -22.66 -10.64 -26.31
CA LEU A 64 -23.38 -11.91 -26.23
C LEU A 64 -24.76 -11.76 -25.60
N VAL A 65 -24.88 -10.98 -24.52
CA VAL A 65 -26.16 -10.72 -23.87
C VAL A 65 -27.07 -9.93 -24.81
N ARG A 66 -26.57 -8.85 -25.42
CA ARG A 66 -27.33 -8.05 -26.40
C ARG A 66 -27.86 -8.88 -27.56
N ALA A 67 -27.07 -9.81 -28.08
CA ALA A 67 -27.48 -10.68 -29.18
C ALA A 67 -28.63 -11.64 -28.80
N ARG A 68 -28.82 -11.94 -27.51
CA ARG A 68 -29.87 -12.84 -27.01
C ARG A 68 -31.12 -12.11 -26.54
N LEU A 69 -31.05 -10.80 -26.34
CA LEU A 69 -32.21 -10.02 -25.94
C LEU A 69 -33.16 -9.89 -27.14
N PRO A 70 -34.46 -10.17 -26.97
CA PRO A 70 -35.44 -9.90 -28.01
C PRO A 70 -35.46 -8.40 -28.31
N GLN A 71 -35.43 -8.03 -29.59
CA GLN A 71 -35.63 -6.64 -29.97
C GLN A 71 -37.09 -6.27 -29.67
N ARG A 72 -37.25 -5.24 -28.85
CA ARG A 72 -38.54 -4.64 -28.53
C ARG A 72 -38.89 -3.57 -29.56
#